data_AF-A0A3D5BML5-F1
#
_entry.id   AF-A0A3D5BML5-F1
#
_cell.length_a   1.000
_cell.length_b   1.000
_cell.length_c   1.000
_cell.angle_alpha   90.00
_cell.angle_beta   90.00
_cell.angle_gamma   90.00
#
_symmetry.space_group_name_H-M   'P 1'
#
loop_
_entity.id
_entity.type
_entity.pdbx_description
1 polymer ?
#
loop_
_entity_poly.entity_id
_entity_poly.type
_entity_poly.pdbx_seq_one_letter_code
_entity_poly.pdbx_strand_id
1 'polypeptide(L)' 'ATSAYLLQENGRYCHQQRYLSAALQAAGFSIKLMQDIVPRLEGGQHVDGALVVAQKPG' A
#
# COMPACT_ATOMS: atom_id res chain seq x y z
N ALA A 1 17.87 -8.66 3.13
CA ALA A 1 16.80 -9.52 2.60
C ALA A 1 15.49 -8.74 2.74
N THR A 2 14.94 -8.35 1.60
CA THR A 2 14.47 -6.97 1.36
C THR A 2 13.03 -7.00 0.89
N SER A 3 12.23 -7.95 1.39
CA SER A 3 10.85 -8.09 0.94
C SER A 3 10.03 -6.95 1.56
N ALA A 4 9.63 -5.99 0.72
CA ALA A 4 8.83 -4.83 1.12
C ALA A 4 7.34 -5.15 1.27
N TYR A 5 7.00 -6.44 1.19
CA TYR A 5 5.71 -7.03 1.53
C TYR A 5 5.92 -8.21 2.50
N LEU A 6 4.97 -8.43 3.39
CA LEU A 6 4.97 -9.49 4.40
C LEU A 6 3.69 -10.32 4.24
N LEU A 7 3.81 -11.65 4.25
CA LEU A 7 2.63 -12.52 4.36
C LEU A 7 2.22 -12.59 5.83
N GLN A 8 1.00 -12.16 6.13
CA GLN A 8 0.43 -12.24 7.47
C GLN A 8 -0.10 -13.66 7.76
N GLU A 9 -0.29 -13.99 9.03
CA GLU A 9 -0.81 -15.29 9.48
C GLU A 9 -2.21 -15.61 8.90
N ASN A 10 -2.98 -14.58 8.55
CA ASN A 10 -4.28 -14.71 7.89
C ASN A 10 -4.18 -15.01 6.37
N GLY A 11 -2.97 -15.20 5.83
CA GLY A 11 -2.71 -15.48 4.42
C GLY A 11 -2.76 -14.26 3.49
N ARG A 12 -2.96 -13.04 4.02
CA ARG A 12 -2.96 -11.80 3.23
C ARG A 12 -1.58 -11.16 3.23
N TYR A 13 -1.21 -10.53 2.12
CA TYR A 13 -0.01 -9.70 2.07
C TYR A 13 -0.27 -8.33 2.68
N CYS A 14 0.68 -7.85 3.47
CA CYS A 14 0.79 -6.47 3.91
C CYS A 14 1.98 -5.80 3.21
N HIS A 15 1.81 -4.55 2.79
CA HIS A 15 2.80 -3.80 2.04
C HIS A 15 3.29 -2.62 2.85
N GLN A 16 4.61 -2.39 2.85
CA GLN A 16 5.16 -1.14 3.38
C GLN A 16 5.05 -0.04 2.33
N GLN A 17 5.01 1.23 2.76
CA GLN A 17 4.98 2.38 1.84
C GLN A 17 6.09 2.32 0.78
N ARG A 18 7.30 1.85 1.14
CA ARG A 18 8.41 1.68 0.19
C ARG A 18 8.08 0.74 -0.98
N TYR A 19 7.27 -0.31 -0.74
CA TYR A 19 6.82 -1.22 -1.79
C TYR A 19 5.86 -0.51 -2.74
N LEU A 20 4.87 0.18 -2.19
CA LEU A 20 3.88 0.93 -2.97
C LEU A 20 4.57 1.97 -3.85
N SER A 21 5.55 2.69 -3.29
CA SER A 21 6.32 3.68 -4.03
C SER A 21 7.09 3.07 -5.19
N ALA A 22 7.82 1.98 -4.95
CA ALA A 22 8.58 1.29 -6.00
C ALA A 22 7.67 0.71 -7.09
N ALA A 23 6.54 0.11 -6.71
CA ALA A 23 5.58 -0.47 -7.65
C ALA A 23 4.96 0.61 -8.56
N LEU A 24 4.56 1.75 -7.99
CA LEU A 24 3.98 2.86 -8.76
C LEU A 24 5.00 3.50 -9.70
N GLN A 25 6.23 3.71 -9.23
CA GLN A 25 7.32 4.22 -10.07
C GLN A 25 7.63 3.27 -11.24
N ALA A 26 7.74 1.96 -10.98
CA ALA A 26 7.97 0.96 -12.02
C ALA A 26 6.83 0.90 -13.05
N ALA A 27 5.60 1.19 -12.63
CA ALA A 27 4.44 1.31 -13.52
C ALA A 27 4.34 2.66 -14.27
N GLY A 28 5.31 3.56 -14.05
CA GLY A 28 5.38 4.88 -14.70
C GLY A 28 4.46 5.92 -14.08
N PHE A 29 4.04 5.76 -12.83
CA PHE A 29 3.25 6.75 -12.12
C PHE A 29 4.11 7.65 -11.23
N SER A 30 3.71 8.91 -11.12
CA SER A 30 4.17 9.83 -10.08
C SER A 30 3.15 9.87 -8.95
N ILE A 31 3.62 9.69 -7.71
CA ILE A 31 2.79 9.72 -6.50
C ILE A 31 2.50 11.17 -6.13
N LYS A 32 1.23 11.52 -5.95
CA LYS A 32 0.78 12.84 -5.49
C LYS A 32 0.48 12.86 -4.01
N LEU A 33 -0.05 11.76 -3.49
CA LEU A 33 -0.38 11.58 -2.09
C LEU A 33 -0.26 10.11 -1.73
N MET A 34 0.29 9.82 -0.54
CA MET A 34 0.23 8.51 0.09
C MET A 34 -0.01 8.72 1.58
N GLN A 35 -1.06 8.10 2.11
CA GLN A 35 -1.45 8.24 3.52
C GLN A 35 -1.85 6.89 4.09
N ASP A 36 -1.48 6.66 5.34
CA ASP A 36 -1.99 5.55 6.12
C ASP A 36 -3.43 5.87 6.57
N ILE A 37 -4.34 4.92 6.37
CA ILE A 37 -5.77 5.07 6.67
C ILE A 37 -6.34 3.77 7.24
N VAL A 38 -7.53 3.87 7.86
CA VAL A 38 -8.35 2.71 8.24
C VAL A 38 -9.55 2.64 7.29
N PRO A 39 -9.46 1.94 6.15
CA PRO A 39 -10.56 1.90 5.17
C PRO A 39 -11.81 1.20 5.66
N ARG A 40 -11.69 0.25 6.61
CA ARG A 40 -12.82 -0.53 7.12
C ARG A 40 -12.56 -1.13 8.49
N LEU A 41 -13.64 -1.66 9.06
CA LEU A 41 -13.62 -2.56 10.20
C LEU A 41 -13.91 -3.99 9.76
N GLU A 42 -13.20 -4.96 10.33
CA GLU A 42 -13.51 -6.39 10.21
C GLU A 42 -13.67 -6.97 11.62
N GLY A 43 -14.85 -7.48 11.94
CA GLY A 43 -15.14 -7.98 13.30
C GLY A 43 -14.96 -6.92 14.39
N GLY A 44 -15.14 -5.64 14.06
CA GLY A 44 -14.89 -4.51 14.96
C GLY A 44 -13.43 -4.09 15.10
N GLN A 45 -12.49 -4.79 14.45
CA GLN A 45 -11.07 -4.43 14.42
C GLN A 45 -10.74 -3.56 13.20
N HIS A 46 -9.81 -2.63 13.38
CA HIS A 46 -9.30 -1.82 12.29
C HIS A 46 -8.54 -2.68 11.29
N VAL A 47 -8.79 -2.45 10.00
CA VAL A 47 -7.93 -2.95 8.93
C VAL A 47 -7.11 -1.78 8.44
N ASP A 48 -5.81 -1.78 8.74
CA ASP A 48 -4.88 -0.75 8.25
C ASP A 48 -4.72 -0.86 6.73
N GLY A 49 -4.63 0.29 6.07
CA GLY A 49 -4.41 0.39 4.64
C GLY A 49 -3.70 1.66 4.24
N ALA A 50 -3.35 1.77 2.95
CA ALA A 50 -2.76 2.96 2.37
C ALA A 50 -3.69 3.52 1.28
N LEU A 51 -4.01 4.80 1.37
CA LEU A 51 -4.65 5.55 0.30
C LEU A 51 -3.58 6.20 -0.56
N VAL A 52 -3.61 5.94 -1.87
CA VAL A 52 -2.63 6.50 -2.82
C VAL A 52 -3.33 7.23 -3.95
N VAL A 53 -2.94 8.48 -4.17
CA VAL A 53 -3.28 9.25 -5.37
C VAL A 53 -2.03 9.30 -6.23
N ALA A 54 -2.13 8.77 -7.46
CA ALA A 54 -1.02 8.71 -8.40
C ALA A 54 -1.47 9.18 -9.79
N GLN A 55 -0.53 9.72 -10.55
CA GLN A 55 -0.77 10.24 -11.89
C GLN A 55 0.19 9.60 -12.88
N LYS A 56 -0.34 9.14 -14.02
CA LYS A 56 0.49 8.77 -15.17
C LYS A 56 0.86 10.04 -15.94
N PRO A 57 2.15 10.30 -16.23
CA PRO A 57 2.53 11.34 -17.18
C PRO A 57 1.82 11.08 -18.51
N GLY A 58 1.22 12.11 -19.07
CA GLY A 58 0.64 12.08 -20.43
C GLY A 58 1.71 12.06 -21.50
#